data_AF-A0A945XW35-F1
#
_entry.id   AF-A0A945XW35-F1
#
_cell.length_a   1.000
_cell.length_b   1.000
_cell.length_c   1.000
_cell.angle_alpha   90.00
_cell.angle_beta   90.00
_cell.angle_gamma   90.00
#
_symmetry.space_group_name_H-M   'P 1'
#
loop_
_entity.id
_entity.type
_entity.pdbx_description
1 polymer ?
#
loop_
_entity_poly.entity_id
_entity_poly.type
_entity_poly.pdbx_seq_one_letter_code
_entity_poly.pdbx_strand_id
1 'polypeptide(L)'
;MAEDPKQFSFGGTAAGSEASHWHYTPEFPLESSPYFRWPLDIRAILKWVVSGWFPLSERLIILILSVVSWAFFHPALERCHEFAPGWIGEIFLRNLGLIFIVAGSLHLYFYVWKVQGDERQYDSRPLVKSGRKFTFGSQVRDNMFWSCASGVTVWTAYEVLMMWALANGYAPMLIMPSSLPWLILFILLLPAWETFYFFMIHRLIHWPPFYKRIHALHHRNTNIGPWSGLSMHPMEHLIYLGTVLIHWVVPSTPLLIIFHLQYFTLSAATTHTGYQGVMAGNRLILPLGTFHHQMHHRYFECNYGGLEIPMDQWTGSFHDGTAQSHEQFLDRRRRKVTAWVGGRKSG
;
A
#
# COMPACT_ATOMS: atom_id res chain seq x y z
N MET A 1 29.09 -26.71 -18.00
CA MET A 1 28.00 -27.32 -17.21
C MET A 1 26.95 -26.25 -17.02
N ALA A 2 25.95 -26.23 -17.89
CA ALA A 2 24.87 -25.25 -17.87
C ALA A 2 23.70 -25.84 -17.08
N GLU A 3 23.26 -25.17 -16.03
CA GLU A 3 22.11 -25.57 -15.21
C GLU A 3 20.79 -25.26 -15.94
N ASP A 4 19.91 -26.25 -15.92
CA ASP A 4 18.61 -26.34 -16.59
C ASP A 4 17.53 -25.50 -15.87
N PRO A 5 16.92 -24.47 -16.50
CA PRO A 5 15.84 -23.70 -15.90
C PRO A 5 14.49 -24.39 -16.14
N LYS A 6 14.26 -25.53 -15.49
CA LYS A 6 12.93 -26.17 -15.39
C LYS A 6 12.37 -26.04 -13.99
N GLN A 7 11.70 -24.91 -13.72
CA GLN A 7 10.78 -24.83 -12.58
C GLN A 7 9.66 -23.80 -12.80
N PHE A 8 8.93 -23.92 -13.92
CA PHE A 8 7.58 -23.34 -14.04
C PHE A 8 6.73 -24.26 -14.91
N SER A 9 6.25 -25.38 -14.34
CA SER A 9 5.20 -26.18 -14.97
C SER A 9 3.84 -25.55 -14.67
N PHE A 10 3.23 -24.92 -15.67
CA PHE A 10 1.81 -24.58 -15.64
C PHE A 10 1.03 -25.77 -16.22
N GLY A 11 0.51 -26.62 -15.34
CA GLY A 11 -0.44 -27.66 -15.69
C GLY A 11 -1.85 -27.26 -15.25
N GLY A 12 -2.82 -27.33 -16.16
CA GLY A 12 -4.24 -27.10 -15.90
C GLY A 12 -5.04 -27.18 -17.19
N THR A 13 -5.58 -28.37 -17.49
CA THR A 13 -6.51 -28.66 -18.58
C THR A 13 -7.91 -28.09 -18.30
N ALA A 14 -8.64 -27.76 -19.36
CA ALA A 14 -9.93 -27.07 -19.33
C ALA A 14 -11.13 -27.92 -18.89
N ALA A 15 -12.13 -27.21 -18.34
CA ALA A 15 -13.59 -27.47 -18.26
C ALA A 15 -14.13 -27.54 -16.83
N GLY A 16 -14.75 -26.43 -16.38
CA GLY A 16 -15.45 -26.29 -15.10
C GLY A 16 -15.38 -24.85 -14.57
N SER A 17 -16.51 -24.25 -14.22
CA SER A 17 -16.67 -22.86 -13.76
C SER A 17 -16.10 -22.60 -12.36
N GLU A 18 -14.77 -22.67 -12.19
CA GLU A 18 -14.13 -22.25 -10.94
C GLU A 18 -13.89 -20.74 -10.96
N ALA A 19 -14.93 -19.95 -10.68
CA ALA A 19 -14.73 -18.63 -10.10
C ALA A 19 -13.79 -18.82 -8.89
N SER A 20 -12.69 -18.09 -8.85
CA SER A 20 -11.72 -18.16 -7.76
C SER A 20 -12.45 -18.15 -6.42
N HIS A 21 -12.29 -19.21 -5.61
CA HIS A 21 -13.07 -19.40 -4.39
C HIS A 21 -12.61 -18.41 -3.29
N TRP A 22 -12.91 -17.13 -3.47
CA TRP A 22 -12.83 -16.13 -2.42
C TRP A 22 -13.79 -16.51 -1.31
N HIS A 23 -13.38 -16.32 -0.06
CA HIS A 23 -14.27 -16.51 1.07
C HIS A 23 -15.30 -15.38 1.16
N TYR A 24 -14.86 -14.16 0.83
CA TYR A 24 -15.73 -12.99 0.75
C TYR A 24 -15.33 -12.10 -0.42
N THR A 25 -16.32 -11.50 -1.06
CA THR A 25 -16.15 -10.44 -2.06
C THR A 25 -17.04 -9.25 -1.73
N PRO A 26 -16.57 -8.01 -1.90
CA PRO A 26 -17.45 -6.85 -1.87
C PRO A 26 -18.43 -6.86 -3.06
N GLU A 27 -19.32 -5.87 -3.11
CA GLU A 27 -20.15 -5.65 -4.28
C GLU A 27 -19.29 -5.29 -5.50
N PHE A 28 -19.67 -5.84 -6.66
CA PHE A 28 -19.02 -5.61 -7.94
C PHE A 28 -19.96 -4.85 -8.89
N PRO A 29 -19.44 -4.07 -9.85
CA PRO A 29 -18.01 -3.85 -10.13
C PRO A 29 -17.34 -2.96 -9.08
N LEU A 30 -16.06 -3.19 -8.81
CA LEU A 30 -15.26 -2.25 -8.04
C LEU A 30 -15.18 -0.90 -8.77
N GLU A 31 -15.43 0.19 -8.05
CA GLU A 31 -15.39 1.54 -8.60
C GLU A 31 -14.11 2.29 -8.21
N SER A 32 -13.55 3.04 -9.16
CA SER A 32 -12.58 4.10 -8.85
C SER A 32 -13.29 5.40 -8.52
N SER A 33 -12.52 6.37 -8.02
CA SER A 33 -12.99 7.72 -7.75
C SER A 33 -13.75 8.32 -8.95
N PRO A 34 -14.68 9.24 -8.69
CA PRO A 34 -15.41 9.95 -9.72
C PRO A 34 -14.63 11.14 -10.32
N TYR A 35 -13.39 11.40 -9.88
CA TYR A 35 -12.61 12.60 -10.26
C TYR A 35 -12.46 12.78 -11.78
N PHE A 36 -12.42 11.67 -12.53
CA PHE A 36 -12.17 11.66 -13.96
C PHE A 36 -13.36 11.13 -14.78
N ARG A 37 -14.56 11.03 -14.18
CA ARG A 37 -15.77 10.63 -14.90
C ARG A 37 -16.30 11.83 -15.71
N TRP A 38 -16.66 11.59 -16.97
CA TRP A 38 -17.27 12.60 -17.83
C TRP A 38 -18.71 12.20 -18.22
N PRO A 39 -19.70 13.10 -18.14
CA PRO A 39 -19.60 14.50 -17.67
C PRO A 39 -19.21 14.60 -16.19
N LEU A 40 -18.55 15.70 -15.81
CA LEU A 40 -18.12 15.92 -14.43
C LEU A 40 -19.32 15.94 -13.48
N ASP A 41 -19.32 15.02 -12.52
CA ASP A 41 -20.30 14.98 -11.43
C ASP A 41 -19.67 15.53 -10.14
N ILE A 42 -19.85 16.84 -9.93
CA ILE A 42 -19.33 17.54 -8.75
C ILE A 42 -19.90 16.95 -7.46
N ARG A 43 -21.17 16.49 -7.47
CA ARG A 43 -21.80 15.91 -6.28
C ARG A 43 -21.14 14.58 -5.92
N ALA A 44 -20.87 13.74 -6.92
CA ALA A 44 -20.15 12.50 -6.70
C ALA A 44 -18.72 12.74 -6.19
N ILE A 45 -18.00 13.72 -6.73
CA ILE A 45 -16.66 14.11 -6.28
C ILE A 45 -16.67 14.58 -4.83
N LEU A 46 -17.57 15.50 -4.47
CA LEU A 46 -17.70 15.99 -3.10
C LEU A 46 -18.07 14.85 -2.14
N LYS A 47 -19.02 13.99 -2.54
CA LYS A 47 -19.40 12.82 -1.74
C LYS A 47 -18.20 11.90 -1.50
N TRP A 48 -17.42 11.60 -2.54
CA TRP A 48 -16.22 10.75 -2.46
C TRP A 48 -15.19 11.32 -1.49
N VAL A 49 -14.85 12.61 -1.63
CA VAL A 49 -13.91 13.29 -0.74
C VAL A 49 -14.43 13.25 0.69
N VAL A 50 -15.67 13.69 0.94
CA VAL A 50 -16.22 13.74 2.30
C VAL A 50 -16.28 12.35 2.94
N SER A 51 -16.74 11.32 2.22
CA SER A 51 -16.78 9.94 2.74
C SER A 51 -15.39 9.33 2.97
N GLY A 52 -14.37 9.81 2.25
CA GLY A 52 -12.98 9.41 2.45
C GLY A 52 -12.38 9.95 3.76
N TRP A 53 -12.99 10.98 4.37
CA TRP A 53 -12.49 11.63 5.58
C TRP A 53 -13.43 11.50 6.79
N PHE A 54 -14.74 11.42 6.59
CA PHE A 54 -15.73 11.50 7.67
C PHE A 54 -16.76 10.35 7.63
N PRO A 55 -17.38 9.99 8.78
CA PRO A 55 -17.18 10.55 10.12
C PRO A 55 -15.91 10.04 10.82
N LEU A 56 -15.54 8.78 10.62
CA LEU A 56 -14.26 8.21 11.03
C LEU A 56 -13.75 7.36 9.88
N SER A 57 -12.67 7.81 9.25
CA SER A 57 -12.00 7.08 8.18
C SER A 57 -10.57 6.77 8.56
N GLU A 58 -9.97 5.82 7.85
CA GLU A 58 -8.54 5.56 7.89
C GLU A 58 -7.70 6.85 7.71
N ARG A 59 -8.05 7.69 6.73
CA ARG A 59 -7.34 8.94 6.44
C ARG A 59 -7.36 9.88 7.63
N LEU A 60 -8.52 10.03 8.26
CA LEU A 60 -8.68 10.89 9.42
C LEU A 60 -7.93 10.33 10.63
N ILE A 61 -7.98 9.02 10.85
CA ILE A 61 -7.21 8.37 11.93
C ILE A 61 -5.71 8.63 11.74
N ILE A 62 -5.18 8.44 10.53
CA ILE A 62 -3.76 8.67 10.27
C ILE A 62 -3.42 10.16 10.41
N LEU A 63 -4.25 11.08 9.93
CA LEU A 63 -4.03 12.51 10.12
C LEU A 63 -3.98 12.88 11.61
N ILE A 64 -4.89 12.33 12.43
CA ILE A 64 -4.87 12.52 13.89
C ILE A 64 -3.56 11.97 14.48
N LEU A 65 -3.14 10.77 14.08
CA LEU A 65 -1.85 10.21 14.51
C LEU A 65 -0.67 11.09 14.11
N SER A 66 -0.72 11.72 12.94
CA SER A 66 0.33 12.64 12.47
C SER A 66 0.34 13.94 13.25
N VAL A 67 -0.82 14.49 13.60
CA VAL A 67 -0.93 15.66 14.49
C VAL A 67 -0.40 15.33 15.88
N VAL A 68 -0.76 14.18 16.45
CA VAL A 68 -0.25 13.72 17.74
C VAL A 68 1.26 13.49 17.69
N SER A 69 1.75 12.86 16.61
CA SER A 69 3.18 12.64 16.39
C SER A 69 3.94 13.95 16.34
N TRP A 70 3.44 14.93 15.59
CA TRP A 70 4.02 16.27 15.49
C TRP A 70 4.00 17.02 16.83
N ALA A 71 2.86 17.01 17.53
CA ALA A 71 2.67 17.81 18.73
C ALA A 71 3.43 17.27 19.96
N PHE A 72 3.62 15.95 20.06
CA PHE A 72 4.11 15.33 21.29
C PHE A 72 5.35 14.44 21.12
N PHE A 73 5.61 13.94 19.91
CA PHE A 73 6.63 12.90 19.67
C PHE A 73 7.60 13.27 18.54
N HIS A 74 7.63 14.52 18.12
CA HIS A 74 8.55 15.01 17.11
C HIS A 74 9.57 15.95 17.77
N PRO A 75 10.87 15.84 17.45
CA PRO A 75 11.86 16.79 17.94
C PRO A 75 11.54 18.21 17.46
N ALA A 76 11.89 19.22 18.26
CA ALA A 76 11.83 20.61 17.80
C ALA A 76 12.62 20.77 16.48
N LEU A 77 12.08 21.47 15.49
CA LEU A 77 12.66 21.54 14.15
C LEU A 77 14.06 22.16 14.18
N GLU A 78 14.32 23.06 15.12
CA GLU A 78 15.62 23.69 15.37
C GLU A 78 16.70 22.67 15.73
N ARG A 79 16.34 21.53 16.35
CA ARG A 79 17.29 20.43 16.63
C ARG A 79 17.69 19.67 15.38
N CYS A 80 16.94 19.79 14.29
CA CYS A 80 17.16 19.07 13.04
C CYS A 80 18.17 19.76 12.11
N HIS A 81 18.75 20.91 12.51
CA HIS A 81 19.79 21.60 11.72
C HIS A 81 21.03 20.71 11.50
N GLU A 82 21.46 20.00 12.54
CA GLU A 82 22.58 19.06 12.49
C GLU A 82 22.11 17.64 12.80
N PHE A 83 22.66 16.66 12.09
CA PHE A 83 22.36 15.26 12.37
C PHE A 83 22.89 14.85 13.75
N ALA A 84 21.99 14.41 14.62
CA ALA A 84 22.34 13.96 15.96
C ALA A 84 21.61 12.64 16.28
N PRO A 85 22.29 11.62 16.85
CA PRO A 85 21.68 10.33 17.16
C PRO A 85 20.43 10.43 18.06
N GLY A 86 20.36 11.45 18.94
CA GLY A 86 19.25 11.63 19.87
C GLY A 86 17.91 11.85 19.17
N TRP A 87 17.79 12.91 18.36
CA TRP A 87 16.53 13.23 17.69
C TRP A 87 16.19 12.24 16.56
N ILE A 88 17.21 11.66 15.91
CA ILE A 88 17.01 10.57 14.93
C ILE A 88 16.43 9.33 15.64
N GLY A 89 16.95 9.00 16.83
CA GLY A 89 16.44 7.91 17.66
C GLY A 89 15.01 8.14 18.14
N GLU A 90 14.64 9.38 18.48
CA GLU A 90 13.26 9.76 18.83
C GLU A 90 12.28 9.45 17.67
N ILE A 91 12.63 9.86 16.44
CA ILE A 91 11.82 9.58 15.25
C ILE A 91 11.75 8.08 14.98
N PHE A 92 12.87 7.35 15.08
CA PHE A 92 12.91 5.91 14.87
C PHE A 92 11.99 5.16 15.85
N LEU A 93 12.11 5.45 17.15
CA LEU A 93 11.31 4.81 18.19
C LEU A 93 9.82 5.12 18.03
N ARG A 94 9.47 6.35 17.65
CA ARG A 94 8.09 6.73 17.34
C ARG A 94 7.54 5.95 16.15
N ASN A 95 8.28 5.88 15.05
CA ASN A 95 7.87 5.15 13.84
C ASN A 95 7.73 3.64 14.10
N LEU A 96 8.65 3.07 14.87
CA LEU A 96 8.58 1.69 15.34
C LEU A 96 7.32 1.48 16.20
N GLY A 97 7.07 2.36 17.17
CA GLY A 97 5.87 2.32 18.00
C GLY A 97 4.58 2.37 17.17
N LEU A 98 4.50 3.29 16.21
CA LEU A 98 3.34 3.44 15.32
C LEU A 98 3.06 2.18 14.50
N ILE A 99 4.08 1.56 13.89
CA ILE A 99 3.84 0.34 13.09
C ILE A 99 3.39 -0.83 13.98
N PHE A 100 3.92 -0.96 15.19
CA PHE A 100 3.45 -1.97 16.15
C PHE A 100 2.02 -1.69 16.62
N ILE A 101 1.67 -0.44 16.87
CA ILE A 101 0.31 -0.05 17.25
C ILE A 101 -0.65 -0.38 16.12
N VAL A 102 -0.37 0.03 14.88
CA VAL A 102 -1.30 -0.17 13.75
C VAL A 102 -1.29 -1.62 13.26
N ALA A 103 -0.17 -2.11 12.73
CA ALA A 103 -0.10 -3.45 12.16
C ALA A 103 -0.27 -4.54 13.22
N GLY A 104 0.31 -4.32 14.42
CA GLY A 104 0.19 -5.27 15.53
C GLY A 104 -1.22 -5.36 16.09
N SER A 105 -1.91 -4.24 16.36
CA SER A 105 -3.29 -4.30 16.86
C SER A 105 -4.25 -4.91 15.85
N LEU A 106 -4.13 -4.56 14.56
CA LEU A 106 -4.94 -5.15 13.49
C LEU A 106 -4.66 -6.64 13.37
N HIS A 107 -3.40 -7.07 13.47
CA HIS A 107 -3.04 -8.49 13.43
C HIS A 107 -3.63 -9.24 14.63
N LEU A 108 -3.54 -8.68 15.83
CA LEU A 108 -4.15 -9.25 17.03
C LEU A 108 -5.66 -9.37 16.88
N TYR A 109 -6.31 -8.30 16.43
CA TYR A 109 -7.77 -8.24 16.25
C TYR A 109 -8.27 -9.27 15.24
N PHE A 110 -7.71 -9.32 14.02
CA PHE A 110 -8.20 -10.16 12.93
C PHE A 110 -7.71 -11.61 13.00
N TYR A 111 -6.45 -11.86 13.40
CA TYR A 111 -5.81 -13.17 13.22
C TYR A 111 -5.51 -13.92 14.51
N VAL A 112 -5.39 -13.23 15.66
CA VAL A 112 -5.07 -13.89 16.94
C VAL A 112 -6.32 -14.05 17.79
N TRP A 113 -6.99 -12.94 18.11
CA TRP A 113 -8.22 -12.93 18.90
C TRP A 113 -9.46 -13.22 18.07
N LYS A 114 -9.37 -13.03 16.74
CA LYS A 114 -10.49 -13.24 15.81
C LYS A 114 -11.78 -12.58 16.32
N VAL A 115 -11.70 -11.30 16.69
CA VAL A 115 -12.80 -10.60 17.39
C VAL A 115 -14.11 -10.63 16.58
N GLN A 116 -14.03 -10.56 15.25
CA GLN A 116 -15.17 -10.71 14.33
C GLN A 116 -15.19 -12.05 13.57
N GLY A 117 -14.43 -13.05 14.04
CA GLY A 117 -14.23 -14.31 13.32
C GLY A 117 -13.65 -14.08 11.92
N ASP A 118 -14.23 -14.78 10.94
CA ASP A 118 -13.85 -14.68 9.53
C ASP A 118 -14.84 -13.79 8.74
N GLU A 119 -15.68 -13.02 9.45
CA GLU A 119 -16.64 -12.11 8.82
C GLU A 119 -15.93 -11.10 7.92
N ARG A 120 -16.30 -11.11 6.63
CA ARG A 120 -15.70 -10.29 5.56
C ARG A 120 -14.20 -10.54 5.31
N GLN A 121 -13.68 -11.71 5.71
CA GLN A 121 -12.34 -12.16 5.32
C GLN A 121 -12.32 -12.54 3.85
N TYR A 122 -11.42 -11.97 3.05
CA TYR A 122 -11.38 -12.23 1.61
C TYR A 122 -10.93 -13.65 1.26
N ASP A 123 -9.92 -14.16 1.95
CA ASP A 123 -9.31 -15.46 1.71
C ASP A 123 -9.18 -16.24 3.01
N SER A 124 -9.84 -17.39 3.09
CA SER A 124 -9.90 -18.23 4.29
C SER A 124 -8.64 -19.04 4.54
N ARG A 125 -7.66 -19.07 3.60
CA ARG A 125 -6.40 -19.76 3.81
C ARG A 125 -5.67 -19.15 5.01
N PRO A 126 -5.17 -19.95 5.96
CA PRO A 126 -4.42 -19.40 7.08
C PRO A 126 -3.09 -18.78 6.60
N LEU A 127 -2.61 -17.78 7.35
CA LEU A 127 -1.25 -17.26 7.16
C LEU A 127 -0.23 -18.38 7.40
N VAL A 128 0.84 -18.40 6.61
CA VAL A 128 1.80 -19.52 6.62
C VAL A 128 2.59 -19.54 7.93
N LYS A 129 2.38 -20.57 8.74
CA LYS A 129 3.07 -20.76 10.04
C LYS A 129 4.46 -21.38 9.90
N SER A 130 4.66 -22.25 8.91
CA SER A 130 5.93 -22.91 8.61
C SER A 130 6.09 -23.10 7.11
N GLY A 131 7.20 -22.65 6.52
CA GLY A 131 7.49 -22.86 5.10
C GLY A 131 8.75 -22.15 4.61
N ARG A 132 9.45 -22.79 3.67
CA ARG A 132 10.71 -22.29 3.06
C ARG A 132 10.54 -21.04 2.19
N LYS A 133 9.29 -20.64 1.91
CA LYS A 133 8.97 -19.44 1.13
C LYS A 133 9.37 -18.15 1.87
N PHE A 134 9.36 -18.18 3.21
CA PHE A 134 9.66 -17.04 4.07
C PHE A 134 11.04 -17.22 4.71
N THR A 135 11.84 -16.15 4.79
CA THR A 135 13.22 -16.20 5.29
C THR A 135 13.28 -16.70 6.74
N PHE A 136 12.31 -16.34 7.57
CA PHE A 136 12.20 -16.79 8.97
C PHE A 136 11.22 -17.95 9.18
N GLY A 137 10.90 -18.68 8.11
CA GLY A 137 10.02 -19.87 8.15
C GLY A 137 8.54 -19.58 8.44
N SER A 138 8.17 -18.39 8.89
CA SER A 138 6.80 -17.97 9.17
C SER A 138 6.51 -16.65 8.49
N GLN A 139 5.35 -16.54 7.85
CA GLN A 139 4.91 -15.32 7.17
C GLN A 139 4.88 -14.12 8.12
N VAL A 140 4.31 -14.27 9.31
CA VAL A 140 4.18 -13.15 10.26
C VAL A 140 5.56 -12.69 10.74
N ARG A 141 6.45 -13.63 11.10
CA ARG A 141 7.81 -13.30 11.56
C ARG A 141 8.63 -12.62 10.46
N ASP A 142 8.54 -13.13 9.24
CA ASP A 142 9.20 -12.56 8.07
C ASP A 142 8.72 -11.15 7.81
N ASN A 143 7.41 -10.96 7.82
CA ASN A 143 6.80 -9.67 7.55
C ASN A 143 7.12 -8.63 8.63
N MET A 144 7.05 -9.01 9.91
CA MET A 144 7.48 -8.15 11.01
C MET A 144 8.95 -7.75 10.87
N PHE A 145 9.84 -8.68 10.50
CA PHE A 145 11.25 -8.35 10.29
C PHE A 145 11.43 -7.33 9.17
N TRP A 146 10.88 -7.56 7.98
CA TRP A 146 11.07 -6.65 6.85
C TRP A 146 10.43 -5.28 7.10
N SER A 147 9.25 -5.24 7.73
CA SER A 147 8.60 -3.98 8.13
C SER A 147 9.41 -3.21 9.16
N CYS A 148 9.88 -3.84 10.23
CA CYS A 148 10.56 -3.15 11.32
C CYS A 148 12.04 -2.89 11.04
N ALA A 149 12.78 -3.86 10.51
CA ALA A 149 14.21 -3.72 10.29
C ALA A 149 14.52 -2.88 9.04
N SER A 150 13.74 -3.03 7.97
CA SER A 150 13.95 -2.25 6.74
C SER A 150 12.95 -1.11 6.58
N GLY A 151 11.64 -1.38 6.66
CA GLY A 151 10.60 -0.39 6.39
C GLY A 151 10.70 0.83 7.32
N VAL A 152 10.70 0.61 8.64
CA VAL A 152 10.81 1.68 9.65
C VAL A 152 12.14 2.42 9.54
N THR A 153 13.24 1.72 9.26
CA THR A 153 14.56 2.34 9.07
C THR A 153 14.55 3.31 7.88
N VAL A 154 14.02 2.87 6.72
CA VAL A 154 13.95 3.71 5.52
C VAL A 154 12.95 4.85 5.70
N TRP A 155 11.80 4.60 6.33
CA TRP A 155 10.84 5.64 6.71
C TRP A 155 11.51 6.71 7.57
N THR A 156 12.20 6.29 8.63
CA THR A 156 12.93 7.20 9.50
C THR A 156 13.99 7.99 8.74
N ALA A 157 14.75 7.35 7.85
CA ALA A 157 15.78 8.03 7.06
C ALA A 157 15.20 9.13 6.17
N TYR A 158 14.06 8.87 5.50
CA TYR A 158 13.36 9.89 4.70
C TYR A 158 12.82 11.02 5.54
N GLU A 159 12.24 10.72 6.70
CA GLU A 159 11.75 11.76 7.60
C GLU A 159 12.88 12.64 8.12
N VAL A 160 13.96 12.03 8.60
CA VAL A 160 15.19 12.71 9.04
C VAL A 160 15.74 13.61 7.95
N LEU A 161 15.83 13.12 6.71
CA LEU A 161 16.28 13.89 5.56
C LEU A 161 15.39 15.12 5.31
N MET A 162 14.08 14.94 5.34
CA MET A 162 13.14 16.03 5.08
C MET A 162 13.11 17.06 6.21
N MET A 163 13.18 16.64 7.48
CA MET A 163 13.24 17.57 8.61
C MET A 163 14.54 18.37 8.62
N TRP A 164 15.66 17.73 8.30
CA TRP A 164 16.93 18.41 8.11
C TRP A 164 16.90 19.41 6.96
N ALA A 165 16.29 19.03 5.82
CA ALA A 165 16.15 19.92 4.67
C ALA A 165 15.27 21.14 4.98
N LEU A 166 14.16 20.95 5.70
CA LEU A 166 13.28 22.03 6.14
C LEU A 166 13.96 22.95 7.16
N ALA A 167 14.66 22.39 8.16
CA ALA A 167 15.39 23.17 9.16
C ALA A 167 16.46 24.06 8.51
N ASN A 168 17.22 23.53 7.54
CA ASN A 168 18.28 24.28 6.86
C ASN A 168 17.82 25.15 5.69
N GLY A 169 16.51 25.20 5.40
CA GLY A 169 15.98 25.98 4.27
C GLY A 169 16.33 25.43 2.90
N TYR A 170 16.72 24.15 2.79
CA TYR A 170 16.97 23.47 1.52
C TYR A 170 15.68 23.02 0.82
N ALA A 171 14.61 22.82 1.58
CA ALA A 171 13.26 22.56 1.07
C ALA A 171 12.32 23.74 1.40
N PRO A 172 11.38 24.10 0.51
CA PRO A 172 10.47 25.21 0.73
C PRO A 172 9.49 24.93 1.87
N MET A 173 9.29 25.92 2.74
CA MET A 173 8.37 25.82 3.88
C MET A 173 7.16 26.76 3.70
N LEU A 174 5.97 26.24 3.99
CA LEU A 174 4.74 27.04 4.09
C LEU A 174 4.80 27.94 5.33
N ILE A 175 4.56 29.23 5.13
CA ILE A 175 4.52 30.21 6.22
C ILE A 175 3.15 30.13 6.91
N MET A 176 3.14 29.77 8.20
CA MET A 176 1.90 29.67 8.99
C MET A 176 1.68 30.95 9.81
N PRO A 177 0.41 31.40 10.01
CA PRO A 177 -0.84 30.73 9.61
C PRO A 177 -1.35 31.09 8.20
N SER A 178 -0.72 32.02 7.48
CA SER A 178 -1.22 32.53 6.19
C SER A 178 -1.37 31.45 5.11
N SER A 179 -0.59 30.37 5.20
CA SER A 179 -0.62 29.23 4.27
C SER A 179 -1.57 28.10 4.68
N LEU A 180 -2.42 28.29 5.71
CA LEU A 180 -3.34 27.25 6.17
C LEU A 180 -4.23 26.68 5.04
N PRO A 181 -4.80 27.47 4.11
CA PRO A 181 -5.57 26.92 2.99
C PRO A 181 -4.75 25.96 2.10
N TRP A 182 -3.46 26.24 1.88
CA TRP A 182 -2.56 25.39 1.11
C TRP A 182 -2.24 24.08 1.84
N LEU A 183 -2.01 24.15 3.16
CA LEU A 183 -1.82 22.95 3.97
C LEU A 183 -3.04 22.02 3.88
N ILE A 184 -4.25 22.57 4.04
CA ILE A 184 -5.50 21.81 3.93
C ILE A 184 -5.63 21.21 2.52
N LEU A 185 -5.38 22.00 1.48
CA LEU A 185 -5.44 21.51 0.10
C LEU A 185 -4.47 20.35 -0.14
N PHE A 186 -3.22 20.46 0.30
CA PHE A 186 -2.22 19.41 0.12
C PHE A 186 -2.55 18.14 0.92
N ILE A 187 -3.10 18.27 2.13
CA ILE A 187 -3.62 17.12 2.89
C ILE A 187 -4.72 16.39 2.09
N LEU A 188 -5.64 17.13 1.48
CA LEU A 188 -6.72 16.56 0.68
C LEU A 188 -6.26 15.94 -0.64
N LEU A 189 -5.22 16.51 -1.27
CA LEU A 189 -4.65 16.00 -2.52
C LEU A 189 -3.67 14.85 -2.33
N LEU A 190 -3.13 14.67 -1.12
CA LEU A 190 -2.12 13.66 -0.84
C LEU A 190 -2.57 12.23 -1.24
N PRO A 191 -3.78 11.72 -0.91
CA PRO A 191 -4.20 10.38 -1.33
C PRO A 191 -4.19 10.16 -2.85
N ALA A 192 -4.50 11.22 -3.61
CA ALA A 192 -4.47 11.21 -5.07
C ALA A 192 -3.01 11.17 -5.59
N TRP A 193 -2.13 11.99 -5.01
CA TRP A 193 -0.68 11.96 -5.31
C TRP A 193 -0.08 10.58 -5.04
N GLU A 194 -0.35 10.01 -3.86
CA GLU A 194 0.16 8.70 -3.47
C GLU A 194 -0.32 7.60 -4.40
N THR A 195 -1.59 7.63 -4.79
CA THR A 195 -2.14 6.64 -5.73
C THR A 195 -1.45 6.72 -7.10
N PHE A 196 -1.19 7.94 -7.58
CA PHE A 196 -0.46 8.15 -8.83
C PHE A 196 0.99 7.66 -8.73
N TYR A 197 1.72 8.10 -7.70
CA TYR A 197 3.11 7.70 -7.47
C TYR A 197 3.24 6.18 -7.31
N PHE A 198 2.37 5.60 -6.48
CA PHE A 198 2.33 4.15 -6.24
C PHE A 198 2.15 3.39 -7.55
N PHE A 199 1.21 3.78 -8.41
CA PHE A 199 1.02 3.10 -9.69
C PHE A 199 2.31 3.09 -10.54
N MET A 200 3.00 4.23 -10.63
CA MET A 200 4.22 4.35 -11.43
C MET A 200 5.30 3.39 -10.94
N ILE A 201 5.60 3.43 -9.64
CA ILE A 201 6.66 2.61 -9.05
C ILE A 201 6.25 1.14 -8.99
N HIS A 202 4.99 0.83 -8.67
CA HIS A 202 4.52 -0.52 -8.53
C HIS A 202 4.51 -1.25 -9.87
N ARG A 203 4.04 -0.59 -10.93
CA ARG A 203 4.13 -1.16 -12.28
C ARG A 203 5.57 -1.35 -12.74
N LEU A 204 6.48 -0.44 -12.39
CA LEU A 204 7.91 -0.57 -12.68
C LEU A 204 8.52 -1.78 -11.98
N ILE A 205 8.26 -1.98 -10.69
CA ILE A 205 8.83 -3.09 -9.93
C ILE A 205 8.21 -4.45 -10.30
N HIS A 206 7.09 -4.49 -11.01
CA HIS A 206 6.54 -5.68 -11.66
C HIS A 206 7.21 -6.05 -12.99
N TRP A 207 8.06 -5.17 -13.55
CA TRP A 207 8.88 -5.55 -14.70
C TRP A 207 9.83 -6.69 -14.31
N PRO A 208 9.97 -7.78 -15.10
CA PRO A 208 10.59 -9.02 -14.63
C PRO A 208 11.98 -8.91 -13.97
N PRO A 209 12.90 -8.03 -14.42
CA PRO A 209 14.19 -7.83 -13.76
C PRO A 209 14.07 -7.25 -12.35
N PHE A 210 13.18 -6.28 -12.14
CA PHE A 210 12.91 -5.73 -10.81
C PHE A 210 12.08 -6.69 -9.98
N TYR A 211 11.05 -7.32 -10.56
CA TYR A 211 10.18 -8.22 -9.83
C TYR A 211 10.98 -9.31 -9.14
N LYS A 212 11.84 -10.02 -9.87
CA LYS A 212 12.63 -11.13 -9.34
C LYS A 212 13.60 -10.70 -8.23
N ARG A 213 14.08 -9.46 -8.24
CA ARG A 213 15.14 -8.97 -7.35
C ARG A 213 14.59 -8.27 -6.11
N ILE A 214 13.57 -7.44 -6.27
CA ILE A 214 13.11 -6.54 -5.22
C ILE A 214 11.64 -6.76 -4.83
N HIS A 215 10.75 -7.07 -5.78
CA HIS A 215 9.31 -7.13 -5.46
C HIS A 215 8.78 -8.53 -5.11
N ALA A 216 9.47 -9.59 -5.55
CA ALA A 216 9.07 -10.97 -5.28
C ALA A 216 9.02 -11.30 -3.78
N LEU A 217 9.78 -10.55 -2.94
CA LEU A 217 9.74 -10.67 -1.48
C LEU A 217 8.36 -10.27 -0.95
N HIS A 218 7.86 -9.09 -1.32
CA HIS A 218 6.54 -8.62 -0.94
C HIS A 218 5.44 -9.59 -1.40
N HIS A 219 5.54 -10.04 -2.64
CA HIS A 219 4.65 -11.01 -3.28
C HIS A 219 4.75 -12.45 -2.77
N ARG A 220 5.62 -12.72 -1.79
CA ARG A 220 5.51 -13.97 -1.02
C ARG A 220 4.15 -14.06 -0.30
N ASN A 221 3.52 -12.92 -0.04
CA ASN A 221 2.27 -12.78 0.68
C ASN A 221 1.01 -12.91 -0.20
N THR A 222 0.86 -14.03 -0.93
CA THR A 222 -0.34 -14.29 -1.75
C THR A 222 -1.66 -14.40 -0.96
N ASN A 223 -1.58 -14.52 0.36
CA ASN A 223 -2.67 -14.15 1.25
C ASN A 223 -2.09 -13.10 2.21
N ILE A 224 -2.59 -11.88 2.13
CA ILE A 224 -2.06 -10.74 2.88
C ILE A 224 -2.54 -10.74 4.33
N GLY A 225 -1.80 -10.03 5.18
CA GLY A 225 -2.20 -9.69 6.53
C GLY A 225 -1.57 -8.34 6.92
N PRO A 226 -1.94 -7.72 8.05
CA PRO A 226 -1.51 -6.35 8.37
C PRO A 226 0.01 -6.11 8.27
N TRP A 227 0.81 -7.09 8.68
CA TRP A 227 2.27 -7.01 8.58
C TRP A 227 2.83 -7.14 7.15
N SER A 228 2.10 -7.72 6.19
CA SER A 228 2.62 -7.87 4.82
C SER A 228 2.70 -6.56 4.06
N GLY A 229 1.97 -5.51 4.48
CA GLY A 229 1.91 -4.24 3.77
C GLY A 229 3.28 -3.58 3.58
N LEU A 230 4.08 -3.51 4.65
CA LEU A 230 5.45 -2.99 4.65
C LEU A 230 6.50 -4.12 4.64
N SER A 231 6.11 -5.34 4.31
CA SER A 231 7.07 -6.44 4.16
C SER A 231 7.61 -6.42 2.74
N MET A 232 8.67 -5.65 2.53
CA MET A 232 9.26 -5.42 1.20
C MET A 232 10.79 -5.50 1.27
N HIS A 233 11.42 -5.62 0.11
CA HIS A 233 12.87 -5.52 -0.01
C HIS A 233 13.36 -4.09 0.32
N PRO A 234 14.55 -3.88 0.89
CA PRO A 234 15.04 -2.53 1.23
C PRO A 234 15.06 -1.53 0.06
N MET A 235 15.43 -1.99 -1.14
CA MET A 235 15.37 -1.16 -2.35
C MET A 235 13.93 -0.80 -2.75
N GLU A 236 12.97 -1.68 -2.49
CA GLU A 236 11.57 -1.37 -2.72
C GLU A 236 11.09 -0.31 -1.72
N HIS A 237 11.48 -0.39 -0.44
CA HIS A 237 11.19 0.68 0.53
C HIS A 237 11.77 2.04 0.11
N LEU A 238 13.00 2.07 -0.42
CA LEU A 238 13.61 3.31 -0.91
C LEU A 238 12.78 3.93 -2.05
N ILE A 239 12.40 3.12 -3.03
CA ILE A 239 11.60 3.61 -4.17
C ILE A 239 10.18 3.96 -3.71
N TYR A 240 9.56 3.14 -2.87
CA TYR A 240 8.20 3.34 -2.36
C TYR A 240 8.10 4.63 -1.55
N LEU A 241 8.95 4.83 -0.54
CA LEU A 241 8.91 6.00 0.35
C LEU A 241 9.55 7.25 -0.27
N GLY A 242 10.19 7.11 -1.45
CA GLY A 242 10.69 8.23 -2.24
C GLY A 242 9.62 9.23 -2.68
N THR A 243 8.33 8.88 -2.56
CA THR A 243 7.20 9.80 -2.79
C THR A 243 7.35 11.14 -2.04
N VAL A 244 7.94 11.12 -0.84
CA VAL A 244 8.08 12.31 0.01
C VAL A 244 9.04 13.35 -0.58
N LEU A 245 9.89 12.95 -1.52
CA LEU A 245 10.86 13.85 -2.15
C LEU A 245 10.18 14.95 -2.98
N ILE A 246 8.88 14.82 -3.30
CA ILE A 246 8.12 15.92 -3.92
C ILE A 246 8.20 17.23 -3.13
N HIS A 247 8.35 17.15 -1.80
CA HIS A 247 8.42 18.32 -0.92
C HIS A 247 9.74 19.09 -1.01
N TRP A 248 10.70 18.65 -1.83
CA TRP A 248 11.82 19.50 -2.25
C TRP A 248 11.41 20.57 -3.27
N VAL A 249 10.26 20.38 -3.92
CA VAL A 249 9.71 21.31 -4.92
C VAL A 249 8.41 21.93 -4.44
N VAL A 250 7.56 21.14 -3.78
CA VAL A 250 6.29 21.60 -3.23
C VAL A 250 6.48 22.14 -1.81
N PRO A 251 6.10 23.40 -1.51
CA PRO A 251 6.20 23.95 -0.16
C PRO A 251 5.44 23.10 0.86
N SER A 252 6.05 22.87 2.02
CA SER A 252 5.52 21.93 3.02
C SER A 252 5.55 22.48 4.44
N THR A 253 4.99 21.71 5.38
CA THR A 253 5.19 21.89 6.82
C THR A 253 5.71 20.57 7.40
N PRO A 254 6.38 20.57 8.57
CA PRO A 254 6.74 19.32 9.23
C PRO A 254 5.54 18.37 9.41
N LEU A 255 4.37 18.90 9.76
CA LEU A 255 3.13 18.11 9.85
C LEU A 255 2.77 17.43 8.52
N LEU A 256 2.88 18.13 7.39
CA LEU A 256 2.58 17.57 6.08
C LEU A 256 3.57 16.47 5.67
N ILE A 257 4.86 16.61 6.00
CA ILE A 257 5.87 15.56 5.80
C ILE A 257 5.54 14.32 6.63
N ILE A 258 5.24 14.51 7.92
CA ILE A 258 4.89 13.43 8.84
C ILE A 258 3.62 12.73 8.34
N PHE A 259 2.60 13.49 7.97
CA PHE A 259 1.35 12.95 7.43
C PHE A 259 1.58 12.18 6.13
N HIS A 260 2.38 12.70 5.20
CA HIS A 260 2.73 12.01 3.96
C HIS A 260 3.33 10.63 4.23
N LEU A 261 4.38 10.57 5.07
CA LEU A 261 5.08 9.32 5.36
C LEU A 261 4.23 8.35 6.19
N GLN A 262 3.49 8.85 7.18
CA GLN A 262 2.56 8.03 7.98
C GLN A 262 1.40 7.51 7.15
N TYR A 263 0.87 8.32 6.24
CA TYR A 263 -0.21 7.90 5.35
C TYR A 263 0.24 6.71 4.51
N PHE A 264 1.39 6.79 3.85
CA PHE A 264 1.85 5.69 3.00
C PHE A 264 2.22 4.44 3.79
N THR A 265 2.92 4.59 4.91
CA THR A 265 3.37 3.45 5.74
C THR A 265 2.23 2.76 6.49
N LEU A 266 1.39 3.54 7.19
CA LEU A 266 0.31 2.97 8.00
C LEU A 266 -0.86 2.50 7.12
N SER A 267 -1.11 3.17 5.98
CA SER A 267 -2.12 2.69 5.02
C SER A 267 -1.70 1.38 4.34
N ALA A 268 -0.40 1.13 4.16
CA ALA A 268 0.05 -0.19 3.71
C ALA A 268 -0.40 -1.30 4.68
N ALA A 269 -0.37 -1.07 6.00
CA ALA A 269 -0.78 -2.07 6.98
C ALA A 269 -2.31 -2.31 7.01
N THR A 270 -3.11 -1.25 6.91
CA THR A 270 -4.59 -1.31 6.92
C THR A 270 -5.16 -1.91 5.64
N THR A 271 -4.62 -1.53 4.47
CA THR A 271 -5.06 -2.03 3.16
C THR A 271 -4.73 -3.51 2.95
N HIS A 272 -3.77 -4.04 3.73
CA HIS A 272 -3.35 -5.44 3.72
C HIS A 272 -3.98 -6.28 4.82
N THR A 273 -5.03 -5.80 5.50
CA THR A 273 -5.67 -6.56 6.59
C THR A 273 -6.18 -7.93 6.17
N GLY A 274 -6.45 -8.19 4.89
CA GLY A 274 -7.05 -9.45 4.40
C GLY A 274 -8.57 -9.55 4.63
N TYR A 275 -9.16 -8.47 5.15
CA TYR A 275 -10.58 -8.31 5.46
C TYR A 275 -11.09 -7.02 4.83
N GLN A 276 -12.40 -6.90 4.61
CA GLN A 276 -12.97 -5.61 4.16
C GLN A 276 -12.78 -4.48 5.18
N GLY A 277 -12.74 -4.81 6.47
CA GLY A 277 -12.54 -3.86 7.54
C GLY A 277 -13.13 -4.33 8.86
N VAL A 278 -13.24 -3.41 9.80
CA VAL A 278 -13.77 -3.68 11.14
C VAL A 278 -15.30 -3.65 11.10
N MET A 279 -15.91 -4.67 11.69
CA MET A 279 -17.36 -4.85 11.77
C MET A 279 -17.88 -4.55 13.18
N ALA A 280 -19.09 -3.99 13.27
CA ALA A 280 -19.85 -3.91 14.51
C ALA A 280 -21.24 -4.50 14.26
N GLY A 281 -21.43 -5.76 14.68
CA GLY A 281 -22.50 -6.60 14.14
C GLY A 281 -22.39 -6.65 12.61
N ASN A 282 -23.51 -6.55 11.90
CA ASN A 282 -23.52 -6.66 10.43
C ASN A 282 -23.13 -5.36 9.69
N ARG A 283 -22.59 -4.35 10.39
CA ARG A 283 -22.24 -3.05 9.80
C ARG A 283 -20.73 -2.88 9.70
N LEU A 284 -20.26 -2.52 8.51
CA LEU A 284 -18.87 -2.10 8.29
C LEU A 284 -18.68 -0.70 8.88
N ILE A 285 -17.93 -0.59 9.97
CA ILE A 285 -17.71 0.67 10.70
C ILE A 285 -16.40 1.35 10.33
N LEU A 286 -15.41 0.57 9.90
CA LEU A 286 -14.12 1.09 9.45
C LEU A 286 -13.63 0.26 8.27
N PRO A 287 -13.87 0.71 7.02
CA PRO A 287 -13.27 0.12 5.84
C PRO A 287 -11.75 0.27 5.92
N LEU A 288 -11.01 -0.83 5.73
CA LEU A 288 -9.54 -0.85 5.83
C LEU A 288 -8.93 -1.58 4.65
N GLY A 289 -9.20 -2.88 4.52
CA GLY A 289 -8.61 -3.70 3.47
C GLY A 289 -9.24 -3.42 2.11
N THR A 290 -8.43 -3.58 1.06
CA THR A 290 -8.86 -3.32 -0.31
C THR A 290 -8.91 -4.61 -1.11
N PHE A 291 -10.11 -5.02 -1.53
CA PHE A 291 -10.25 -6.19 -2.40
C PHE A 291 -9.53 -6.01 -3.74
N HIS A 292 -9.44 -4.77 -4.23
CA HIS A 292 -8.63 -4.39 -5.39
C HIS A 292 -7.19 -4.89 -5.27
N HIS A 293 -6.56 -4.64 -4.13
CA HIS A 293 -5.17 -5.05 -3.87
C HIS A 293 -5.04 -6.52 -3.45
N GLN A 294 -6.06 -7.09 -2.79
CA GLN A 294 -6.12 -8.54 -2.57
C GLN A 294 -6.07 -9.32 -3.89
N MET A 295 -6.81 -8.87 -4.91
CA MET A 295 -6.75 -9.46 -6.25
C MET A 295 -5.37 -9.30 -6.87
N HIS A 296 -4.71 -8.15 -6.68
CA HIS A 296 -3.34 -7.93 -7.12
C HIS A 296 -2.37 -8.99 -6.54
N HIS A 297 -2.39 -9.22 -5.23
CA HIS A 297 -1.54 -10.25 -4.59
C HIS A 297 -1.86 -11.70 -5.03
N ARG A 298 -3.09 -11.95 -5.49
CA ARG A 298 -3.52 -13.27 -5.98
C ARG A 298 -3.13 -13.49 -7.44
N TYR A 299 -3.27 -12.46 -8.28
CA TYR A 299 -3.17 -12.58 -9.74
C TYR A 299 -1.94 -11.91 -10.36
N PHE A 300 -1.25 -11.05 -9.62
CA PHE A 300 0.02 -10.37 -9.93
C PHE A 300 -0.02 -9.41 -11.12
N GLU A 301 -0.76 -9.72 -12.19
CA GLU A 301 -0.77 -8.97 -13.45
C GLU A 301 -2.01 -8.06 -13.64
N CYS A 302 -2.63 -7.59 -12.55
CA CYS A 302 -3.73 -6.62 -12.57
C CYS A 302 -3.61 -5.64 -11.39
N ASN A 303 -4.35 -4.52 -11.42
CA ASN A 303 -4.56 -3.66 -10.24
C ASN A 303 -3.26 -3.15 -9.60
N TYR A 304 -2.37 -2.53 -10.38
CA TYR A 304 -1.09 -2.00 -9.90
C TYR A 304 -1.24 -0.70 -9.08
N GLY A 305 -2.33 0.02 -9.24
CA GLY A 305 -2.61 1.28 -8.54
C GLY A 305 -3.58 1.15 -7.37
N GLY A 306 -3.99 2.30 -6.88
CA GLY A 306 -5.14 2.45 -6.00
C GLY A 306 -6.38 2.97 -6.75
N LEU A 307 -7.48 3.14 -6.03
CA LEU A 307 -8.76 3.54 -6.63
C LEU A 307 -8.96 5.07 -6.72
N GLU A 308 -8.06 5.90 -6.18
CA GLU A 308 -8.18 7.37 -6.28
C GLU A 308 -7.89 7.90 -7.69
N ILE A 309 -6.90 7.34 -8.39
CA ILE A 309 -6.58 7.72 -9.77
C ILE A 309 -6.75 6.46 -10.64
N PRO A 310 -7.56 6.48 -11.71
CA PRO A 310 -7.91 5.29 -12.50
C PRO A 310 -6.81 4.87 -13.49
N MET A 311 -5.57 4.78 -13.02
CA MET A 311 -4.39 4.44 -13.83
C MET A 311 -4.50 3.03 -14.44
N ASP A 312 -5.04 2.07 -13.68
CA ASP A 312 -5.25 0.72 -14.17
C ASP A 312 -6.30 0.66 -15.28
N GLN A 313 -7.36 1.48 -15.21
CA GLN A 313 -8.35 1.58 -16.28
C GLN A 313 -7.72 2.16 -17.54
N TRP A 314 -6.98 3.27 -17.40
CA TRP A 314 -6.33 3.93 -18.54
C TRP A 314 -5.29 3.06 -19.21
N THR A 315 -4.69 2.13 -18.48
CA THR A 315 -3.61 1.27 -19.00
C THR A 315 -4.02 -0.18 -19.27
N GLY A 316 -5.30 -0.51 -19.06
CA GLY A 316 -5.88 -1.81 -19.36
C GLY A 316 -5.50 -2.94 -18.40
N SER A 317 -5.01 -2.61 -17.20
CA SER A 317 -4.67 -3.58 -16.14
C SER A 317 -5.75 -3.71 -15.06
N PHE A 318 -6.84 -2.96 -15.15
CA PHE A 318 -7.92 -3.01 -14.16
C PHE A 318 -8.67 -4.36 -14.18
N HIS A 319 -8.89 -4.90 -12.98
CA HIS A 319 -9.72 -6.05 -12.69
C HIS A 319 -10.74 -5.64 -11.62
N ASP A 320 -12.01 -5.49 -12.03
CA ASP A 320 -13.08 -4.95 -11.18
C ASP A 320 -13.83 -6.00 -10.34
N GLY A 321 -13.44 -7.28 -10.48
CA GLY A 321 -14.02 -8.41 -9.76
C GLY A 321 -15.16 -9.13 -10.49
N THR A 322 -15.69 -8.54 -11.58
CA THR A 322 -16.73 -9.18 -12.39
C THR A 322 -16.21 -10.36 -13.20
N ALA A 323 -17.10 -11.28 -13.58
CA ALA A 323 -16.77 -12.42 -14.44
C ALA A 323 -16.20 -11.97 -15.80
N GLN A 324 -16.75 -10.89 -16.37
CA GLN A 324 -16.27 -10.32 -17.63
C GLN A 324 -14.83 -9.82 -17.51
N SER A 325 -14.52 -9.06 -16.45
CA SER A 325 -13.16 -8.57 -16.22
C SER A 325 -12.17 -9.70 -15.97
N HIS A 326 -12.61 -10.77 -15.31
CA HIS A 326 -11.82 -11.98 -15.11
C HIS A 326 -11.48 -12.70 -16.42
N GLU A 327 -12.46 -12.85 -17.31
CA GLU A 327 -12.25 -13.44 -18.63
C GLU A 327 -11.25 -12.61 -19.46
N GLN A 328 -11.40 -11.29 -19.47
CA GLN A 328 -10.46 -10.38 -20.13
C GLN A 328 -9.04 -10.51 -19.56
N PHE A 329 -8.90 -10.64 -18.25
CA PHE A 329 -7.61 -10.90 -17.60
C PHE A 329 -6.98 -12.21 -18.09
N LEU A 330 -7.75 -13.31 -18.11
CA LEU A 330 -7.28 -14.61 -18.60
C LEU A 330 -6.87 -14.54 -20.08
N ASP A 331 -7.62 -13.84 -20.91
CA ASP A 331 -7.29 -13.62 -22.32
C ASP A 331 -5.98 -12.88 -22.51
N ARG A 332 -5.74 -11.79 -21.78
CA ARG A 332 -4.46 -11.07 -21.81
C ARG A 332 -3.30 -11.99 -21.46
N ARG A 333 -3.47 -12.82 -20.43
CA ARG A 333 -2.44 -13.76 -19.99
C ARG A 333 -2.20 -14.86 -21.03
N ARG A 334 -3.26 -15.42 -21.63
CA ARG A 334 -3.15 -16.39 -22.74
C ARG A 334 -2.36 -15.81 -23.92
N ARG A 335 -2.68 -14.58 -24.34
CA ARG A 335 -1.98 -13.90 -25.46
C ARG A 335 -0.49 -13.71 -25.19
N LYS A 336 -0.10 -13.30 -23.97
CA LYS A 336 1.31 -13.17 -23.57
C LYS A 336 2.07 -14.50 -23.69
N VAL A 337 1.47 -15.59 -23.19
CA VAL A 337 2.08 -16.93 -23.26
C VAL A 337 2.24 -17.36 -24.72
N THR A 338 1.21 -17.20 -25.54
CA THR A 338 1.27 -17.53 -26.98
C THR A 338 2.36 -16.75 -27.71
N ALA A 339 2.46 -15.43 -27.47
CA ALA A 339 3.49 -14.59 -28.09
C ALA A 339 4.91 -15.04 -27.68
N TRP A 340 5.11 -15.39 -26.41
CA TRP A 340 6.39 -15.88 -25.91
C TRP A 340 6.77 -17.26 -26.50
N VAL A 341 5.82 -18.18 -26.59
CA VAL A 341 6.04 -19.50 -27.21
C VAL A 341 6.31 -19.35 -28.72
N GLY A 342 5.55 -18.49 -29.41
CA GLY A 342 5.72 -18.22 -30.84
C GLY A 342 7.09 -17.65 -31.18
N GLY A 343 7.55 -16.65 -30.41
CA GLY A 343 8.85 -16.01 -30.62
C GLY A 343 10.06 -16.93 -30.38
N ARG A 344 9.91 -17.98 -29.56
CA ARG A 344 10.95 -19.02 -29.36
C ARG A 344 11.02 -20.07 -30.47
N LYS A 345 9.97 -20.19 -31.30
CA LYS A 345 9.97 -21.13 -32.44
C LYS A 345 10.52 -20.49 -33.73
N SER A 346 10.61 -19.17 -33.75
CA SER A 346 11.03 -18.38 -34.92
C SER A 346 12.45 -17.82 -34.84
N GLY A 347 13.21 -18.11 -33.78
CA GLY A 347 14.61 -17.76 -33.61
C GLY A 347 15.36 -18.92 -33.00
#